data_AF-A0A1W9MAG5-F1
#
_entry.id   AF-A0A1W9MAG5-F1
#
_cell.length_a   1.000
_cell.length_b   1.000
_cell.length_c   1.000
_cell.angle_alpha   90.00
_cell.angle_beta   90.00
_cell.angle_gamma   90.00
#
_symmetry.space_group_name_H-M   'P 1'
#
loop_
_entity.id
_entity.type
_entity.pdbx_description
1 polymer ?
#
loop_
_entity_poly.entity_id
_entity_poly.type
_entity_poly.pdbx_seq_one_letter_code
_entity_poly.pdbx_strand_id
1 'polypeptide(L)'
;MARPFEKFPTGAKTHLEGMARTGLLSESAAAVSLGMPLSEFRRVIKEHGPSREIWETSLAIERDQLFAALYDKAVNGGDSKAASTLLAVRHGLSEKQPQGAGDRVCVVFNLPSALSPEEYQKAISVKQEAIGHDG
;
A
#
# COMPACT_ATOMS: atom_id res chain seq x y z
N MET A 1 -4.69 -8.05 46.97
CA MET A 1 -5.05 -7.82 45.56
C MET A 1 -4.24 -6.63 45.07
N ALA A 2 -3.38 -6.81 44.06
CA ALA A 2 -2.70 -5.68 43.42
C ALA A 2 -3.76 -4.78 42.76
N ARG A 3 -3.62 -3.46 42.85
CA ARG A 3 -4.56 -2.52 42.22
C ARG A 3 -4.57 -2.80 40.71
N PRO A 4 -5.75 -2.90 40.06
CA PRO A 4 -5.84 -3.05 38.62
C PRO A 4 -5.13 -1.89 37.93
N PHE A 5 -4.47 -2.15 36.80
CA PHE A 5 -3.88 -1.05 36.02
C PHE A 5 -5.03 -0.29 35.35
N GLU A 6 -5.18 1.00 35.65
CA GLU A 6 -6.19 1.87 35.00
C GLU A 6 -5.61 2.63 33.80
N LYS A 7 -4.30 2.90 33.84
CA LYS A 7 -3.56 3.64 32.81
C LYS A 7 -2.12 3.14 32.71
N PHE A 8 -1.43 3.51 31.65
CA PHE A 8 -0.02 3.23 31.53
C PHE A 8 0.80 3.95 32.62
N PRO A 9 1.91 3.33 33.08
CA PRO A 9 2.78 3.95 34.07
C PRO A 9 3.46 5.21 33.51
N THR A 10 3.89 6.08 34.42
CA THR A 10 4.64 7.29 34.05
C THR A 10 5.92 6.91 33.30
N GLY A 11 6.18 7.56 32.17
CA GLY A 11 7.33 7.24 31.30
C GLY A 11 7.08 6.15 30.26
N ALA A 12 5.90 5.50 30.27
CA ALA A 12 5.56 4.48 29.27
C ALA A 12 5.71 4.98 27.83
N LYS A 13 5.35 6.25 27.57
CA LYS A 13 5.52 6.89 26.26
C LYS A 13 6.97 6.79 25.78
N THR A 14 7.93 7.27 26.55
CA THR A 14 9.34 7.26 26.18
C THR A 14 9.88 5.86 25.98
N HIS A 15 9.46 4.90 26.82
CA HIS A 15 9.88 3.50 26.69
C HIS A 15 9.31 2.84 25.43
N LEU A 16 8.01 3.00 25.16
CA LEU A 16 7.35 2.41 23.99
C LEU A 16 7.86 3.04 22.69
N GLU A 17 8.05 4.36 22.65
CA GLU A 17 8.67 5.04 21.50
C GLU A 17 10.12 4.59 21.29
N GLY A 18 10.88 4.35 22.38
CA GLY A 18 12.23 3.82 22.31
C GLY A 18 12.27 2.40 21.71
N MET A 19 11.34 1.53 22.11
CA MET A 19 11.18 0.19 21.55
C MET A 19 10.69 0.22 20.10
N ALA A 20 9.82 1.17 19.75
CA ALA A 20 9.34 1.35 18.38
C ALA A 20 10.49 1.69 17.42
N ARG A 21 11.42 2.56 17.84
CA ARG A 21 12.59 2.92 17.02
C ARG A 21 13.56 1.78 16.77
N THR A 22 13.55 0.74 17.61
CA THR A 22 14.39 -0.45 17.39
C THR A 22 13.67 -1.52 16.55
N GLY A 23 12.38 -1.34 16.25
CA GLY A 23 11.59 -2.32 15.48
C GLY A 23 11.26 -3.59 16.27
N LEU A 24 11.27 -3.54 17.60
CA LEU A 24 11.01 -4.67 18.50
C LEU A 24 9.72 -4.48 19.30
N LEU A 25 8.79 -3.65 18.82
CA LEU A 25 7.56 -3.36 19.54
C LEU A 25 6.57 -4.50 19.29
N SER A 26 6.27 -5.25 20.34
CA SER A 26 5.18 -6.23 20.34
C SER A 26 4.35 -6.03 21.60
N GLU A 27 3.06 -6.40 21.58
CA GLU A 27 2.19 -6.24 22.75
C GLU A 27 2.75 -6.94 23.99
N SER A 28 3.32 -8.13 23.81
CA SER A 28 3.93 -8.91 24.89
C SER A 28 5.20 -8.25 25.42
N ALA A 29 6.10 -7.80 24.54
CA ALA A 29 7.32 -7.11 24.95
C ALA A 29 7.01 -5.76 25.62
N ALA A 30 6.02 -5.02 25.09
CA ALA A 30 5.53 -3.78 25.67
C ALA A 30 4.97 -4.03 27.09
N ALA A 31 4.09 -5.01 27.26
CA ALA A 31 3.52 -5.36 28.57
C ALA A 31 4.62 -5.72 29.59
N VAL A 32 5.59 -6.56 29.18
CA VAL A 32 6.75 -6.92 30.02
C VAL A 32 7.60 -5.69 30.37
N SER A 33 7.89 -4.82 29.40
CA SER A 33 8.68 -3.60 29.63
C SER A 33 8.02 -2.63 30.61
N LEU A 34 6.69 -2.59 30.63
CA LEU A 34 5.89 -1.76 31.52
C LEU A 34 5.60 -2.44 32.87
N GLY A 35 6.08 -3.67 33.07
CA GLY A 35 5.87 -4.45 34.30
C GLY A 35 4.41 -4.84 34.53
N MET A 36 3.62 -4.98 33.46
CA MET A 36 2.19 -5.32 33.54
C MET A 36 1.85 -6.62 32.82
N PRO A 37 0.83 -7.36 33.28
CA PRO A 37 0.31 -8.50 32.55
C PRO A 37 -0.25 -8.10 31.18
N LEU A 38 -0.11 -8.96 30.17
CA LEU A 38 -0.64 -8.71 28.82
C LEU A 38 -2.16 -8.48 28.79
N SER A 39 -2.91 -9.16 29.66
CA SER A 39 -4.35 -8.97 29.80
C SER A 39 -4.70 -7.55 30.25
N GLU A 40 -3.93 -7.02 31.20
CA GLU A 40 -4.10 -5.66 31.73
C GLU A 40 -3.67 -4.62 30.71
N PHE A 41 -2.57 -4.87 29.98
CA PHE A 41 -2.12 -3.99 28.89
C PHE A 41 -3.22 -3.80 27.82
N ARG A 42 -3.81 -4.91 27.35
CA ARG A 42 -4.92 -4.88 26.38
C ARG A 42 -6.15 -4.18 26.93
N ARG A 43 -6.46 -4.41 28.20
CA ARG A 43 -7.57 -3.76 28.90
C ARG A 43 -7.38 -2.24 28.97
N VAL A 44 -6.19 -1.78 29.39
CA VAL A 44 -5.82 -0.36 29.48
C VAL A 44 -5.87 0.33 28.12
N ILE A 45 -5.40 -0.31 27.04
CA ILE A 45 -5.51 0.26 25.68
C ILE A 45 -6.98 0.39 25.26
N LYS A 46 -7.84 -0.55 25.65
CA LYS A 46 -9.26 -0.52 25.30
C LYS A 46 -10.03 0.54 26.10
N GLU A 47 -9.72 0.67 27.39
CA GLU A 47 -10.51 1.45 28.35
C GLU A 47 -10.01 2.88 28.54
N HIS A 48 -8.72 3.14 28.32
CA HIS A 48 -8.09 4.45 28.57
C HIS A 48 -7.56 5.09 27.28
N GLY A 49 -8.32 6.03 26.73
CA GLY A 49 -8.02 6.74 25.48
C GLY A 49 -6.58 7.29 25.39
N PRO A 50 -6.07 8.03 26.39
CA PRO A 50 -4.70 8.56 26.33
C PRO A 50 -3.62 7.46 26.30
N SER A 51 -3.85 6.31 26.93
CA SER A 51 -2.91 5.17 26.82
C SER A 51 -2.93 4.58 25.41
N ARG A 52 -4.12 4.52 24.82
CA ARG A 52 -4.29 4.07 23.44
C ARG A 52 -3.56 4.98 22.45
N GLU A 53 -3.66 6.29 22.61
CA GLU A 53 -2.96 7.25 21.75
C GLU A 53 -1.43 7.07 21.81
N ILE A 54 -0.88 6.84 23.01
CA ILE A 54 0.54 6.54 23.18
C ILE A 54 0.92 5.26 22.44
N TRP A 55 0.09 4.22 22.54
CA TRP A 55 0.31 2.95 21.86
C TRP A 55 0.24 3.10 20.33
N GLU A 56 -0.79 3.75 19.81
CA GLU A 56 -0.96 4.00 18.37
C GLU A 56 0.18 4.86 17.79
N THR A 57 0.64 5.86 18.54
CA THR A 57 1.82 6.67 18.17
C THR A 57 3.08 5.81 18.09
N SER A 58 3.27 4.91 19.06
CA SER A 58 4.43 4.01 19.08
C SER A 58 4.40 3.03 17.89
N LEU A 59 3.22 2.48 17.56
CA LEU A 59 3.05 1.63 16.38
C LEU A 59 3.32 2.37 15.06
N ALA A 60 2.93 3.64 14.97
CA ALA A 60 3.21 4.46 13.79
C ALA A 60 4.72 4.64 13.60
N ILE A 61 5.46 4.94 14.69
CA ILE A 61 6.93 5.07 14.67
C ILE A 61 7.59 3.75 14.24
N GLU A 62 7.14 2.62 14.79
CA GLU A 62 7.67 1.32 14.42
C GLU A 62 7.46 1.03 12.94
N ARG A 63 6.25 1.28 12.43
CA ARG A 63 5.93 1.06 11.02
C ARG A 63 6.85 1.87 10.11
N ASP A 64 7.07 3.15 10.43
CA ASP A 64 7.93 4.02 9.64
C ASP A 64 9.40 3.53 9.68
N GLN A 65 9.86 3.05 10.84
CA GLN A 65 11.18 2.44 10.98
C GLN A 65 11.33 1.15 10.16
N LEU A 66 10.32 0.28 10.18
CA LEU A 66 10.30 -0.96 9.39
C LEU A 66 10.30 -0.66 7.89
N PHE A 67 9.57 0.37 7.45
CA PHE A 67 9.60 0.79 6.04
C PHE A 67 10.95 1.37 5.64
N ALA A 68 11.61 2.15 6.50
CA ALA A 68 12.96 2.63 6.23
C ALA A 68 13.95 1.47 6.08
N ALA A 69 13.90 0.48 6.99
CA ALA A 69 14.75 -0.72 6.91
C ALA A 69 14.45 -1.58 5.67
N LEU A 70 13.18 -1.68 5.27
CA LEU A 70 12.77 -2.41 4.07
C LEU A 70 13.23 -1.70 2.79
N TYR A 71 13.14 -0.37 2.77
CA TYR A 71 13.65 0.46 1.67
C TYR A 71 15.17 0.31 1.51
N ASP A 72 15.90 0.36 2.62
CA ASP A 72 17.35 0.15 2.62
C ASP A 72 17.72 -1.24 2.04
N LYS A 73 17.02 -2.30 2.45
CA LYS A 73 17.20 -3.64 1.88
C LYS A 73 16.87 -3.71 0.39
N ALA A 74 15.84 -3.01 -0.07
CA ALA A 74 15.45 -2.99 -1.47
C ALA A 74 16.48 -2.25 -2.35
N VAL A 75 16.93 -1.08 -1.91
CA VAL A 75 17.82 -0.21 -2.70
C VAL A 75 19.28 -0.63 -2.59
N ASN A 76 19.77 -0.83 -1.36
CA ASN A 76 21.19 -1.13 -1.11
C ASN A 76 21.46 -2.64 -1.08
N GLY A 77 20.49 -3.44 -0.63
CA GLY A 77 20.60 -4.90 -0.60
C GLY A 77 20.20 -5.59 -1.90
N GLY A 78 19.55 -4.88 -2.83
CA GLY A 78 19.07 -5.45 -4.11
C GLY A 78 17.98 -6.51 -3.95
N ASP A 79 17.30 -6.58 -2.80
CA ASP A 79 16.26 -7.58 -2.55
C ASP A 79 14.96 -7.24 -3.29
N SER A 80 14.68 -8.00 -4.34
CA SER A 80 13.48 -7.82 -5.18
C SER A 80 12.17 -8.09 -4.42
N LYS A 81 12.18 -8.92 -3.37
CA LYS A 81 11.00 -9.16 -2.52
C LYS A 81 10.72 -7.98 -1.60
N ALA A 82 11.76 -7.33 -1.10
CA ALA A 82 11.60 -6.10 -0.34
C ALA A 82 10.99 -4.99 -1.22
N ALA A 83 11.48 -4.86 -2.46
CA ALA A 83 10.94 -3.92 -3.43
C ALA A 83 9.46 -4.21 -3.79
N SER A 84 9.10 -5.47 -4.03
CA SER A 84 7.71 -5.84 -4.33
C SER A 84 6.78 -5.58 -3.13
N THR A 85 7.25 -5.83 -1.91
CA THR A 85 6.49 -5.56 -0.68
C THR A 85 6.25 -4.06 -0.49
N LEU A 86 7.25 -3.21 -0.74
CA LEU A 86 7.10 -1.75 -0.68
C LEU A 86 6.09 -1.24 -1.72
N LEU A 87 6.12 -1.77 -2.94
CA LEU A 87 5.13 -1.46 -3.98
C LEU A 87 3.73 -1.91 -3.55
N ALA A 88 3.61 -3.10 -2.95
CA ALA A 88 2.35 -3.63 -2.44
C ALA A 88 1.73 -2.75 -1.37
N VAL A 89 2.53 -2.27 -0.43
CA VAL A 89 2.07 -1.36 0.62
C VAL A 89 1.68 0.00 0.06
N ARG A 90 2.45 0.57 -0.87
CA ARG A 90 2.22 1.93 -1.40
C ARG A 90 1.04 2.01 -2.38
N HIS A 91 0.90 1.01 -3.23
CA HIS A 91 -0.06 1.02 -4.34
C HIS A 91 -1.20 0.03 -4.17
N GLY A 92 -1.19 -0.78 -3.11
CA GLY A 92 -2.13 -1.88 -2.97
C GLY A 92 -1.96 -2.87 -4.11
N LEU A 93 -0.77 -3.46 -4.23
CA LEU A 93 -0.51 -4.46 -5.28
C LEU A 93 -1.45 -5.64 -5.04
N SER A 94 -2.53 -5.68 -5.82
CA SER A 94 -3.50 -6.75 -5.76
C SER A 94 -2.98 -7.88 -6.62
N GLU A 95 -2.53 -8.96 -6.00
CA GLU A 95 -2.33 -10.27 -6.67
C GLU A 95 -3.68 -10.93 -7.03
N LYS A 96 -4.78 -10.18 -7.06
CA LYS A 96 -6.02 -10.67 -7.66
C LYS A 96 -5.76 -10.85 -9.15
N GLN A 97 -5.39 -12.07 -9.52
CA GLN A 97 -5.78 -12.67 -10.77
C GLN A 97 -7.24 -12.22 -11.03
N PRO A 98 -7.57 -11.63 -12.20
CA PRO A 98 -8.86 -11.01 -12.42
C PRO A 98 -9.97 -12.05 -12.22
N GLN A 99 -10.51 -12.12 -11.00
CA GLN A 99 -11.67 -12.92 -10.66
C GLN A 99 -12.89 -12.10 -11.00
N GLY A 100 -13.15 -12.08 -12.30
CA GLY A 100 -14.33 -11.54 -12.90
C GLY A 100 -14.25 -11.96 -14.34
N ALA A 101 -15.23 -12.73 -14.80
CA ALA A 101 -15.60 -12.71 -16.20
C ALA A 101 -16.01 -11.26 -16.49
N GLY A 102 -15.03 -10.38 -16.72
CA GLY A 102 -15.28 -9.07 -17.27
C GLY A 102 -16.05 -9.34 -18.55
N ASP A 103 -17.23 -8.71 -18.67
CA ASP A 103 -18.01 -8.70 -19.89
C ASP A 103 -17.04 -8.53 -21.04
N ARG A 104 -16.79 -9.63 -21.77
CA ARG A 104 -15.87 -9.63 -22.90
C ARG A 104 -16.58 -8.86 -23.98
N VAL A 105 -16.40 -7.54 -24.01
CA VAL A 105 -16.69 -6.74 -25.19
C VAL A 105 -15.74 -7.24 -26.27
N CYS A 106 -16.22 -8.20 -27.05
CA CYS A 106 -15.51 -8.76 -28.17
C CYS A 106 -15.62 -7.74 -29.32
N VAL A 107 -14.61 -6.90 -29.48
CA VAL A 107 -14.51 -6.03 -30.65
C VAL A 107 -13.99 -6.88 -31.81
N VAL A 108 -14.91 -7.35 -32.66
CA VAL A 108 -14.58 -8.06 -33.90
C VAL A 108 -14.15 -7.02 -34.93
N PHE A 109 -12.86 -6.98 -35.24
CA PHE A 109 -12.35 -6.18 -36.35
C PHE A 109 -12.61 -6.92 -37.66
N ASN A 110 -13.69 -6.55 -38.35
CA ASN A 110 -13.89 -6.98 -39.73
C ASN A 110 -12.94 -6.17 -40.62
N LEU A 111 -11.77 -6.74 -40.88
CA LEU A 111 -10.88 -6.20 -41.91
C LEU A 111 -11.55 -6.42 -43.27
N PRO A 112 -11.71 -5.38 -44.12
CA PRO A 112 -12.12 -5.59 -45.50
C PRO A 112 -11.08 -6.49 -46.19
N SER A 113 -11.57 -7.40 -47.05
CA SER A 113 -10.71 -8.26 -47.86
C SER A 113 -9.65 -7.40 -48.55
N ALA A 114 -8.40 -7.90 -48.60
CA ALA A 114 -7.27 -7.20 -49.17
C ALA A 114 -7.65 -6.59 -50.52
N LEU A 115 -7.74 -5.25 -50.57
CA LEU A 115 -7.96 -4.50 -51.80
C LEU A 115 -6.79 -4.79 -52.74
N SER A 116 -7.09 -5.07 -54.01
CA SER A 116 -6.05 -5.19 -55.02
C SER A 116 -5.34 -3.82 -55.20
N PRO A 117 -4.07 -3.79 -55.61
CA PRO A 117 -3.32 -2.54 -55.76
C PRO A 117 -4.03 -1.50 -56.67
N GLU A 118 -4.80 -1.97 -57.64
CA GLU A 118 -5.55 -1.13 -58.59
C GLU A 118 -6.76 -0.43 -57.93
N GLU A 119 -7.44 -1.13 -57.02
CA GLU A 119 -8.58 -0.58 -56.29
C GLU A 119 -8.14 0.45 -55.23
N TYR A 120 -6.96 0.25 -54.65
CA TYR A 120 -6.36 1.19 -53.70
C TYR A 120 -6.00 2.53 -54.37
N GLN A 121 -5.48 2.49 -55.61
CA GLN A 121 -5.17 3.71 -56.38
C GLN A 121 -6.42 4.53 -56.72
N LYS A 122 -7.55 3.88 -57.03
CA LYS A 122 -8.81 4.58 -57.29
C LYS A 122 -9.37 5.27 -56.04
N ALA A 123 -9.22 4.68 -54.86
CA ALA A 123 -9.69 5.28 -53.61
C ALA A 123 -8.91 6.54 -53.19
N ILE A 124 -7.63 6.63 -53.58
CA ILE A 124 -6.78 7.79 -53.24
C ILE A 124 -7.02 8.97 -54.19
N SER A 125 -7.27 8.73 -55.48
CA SER A 125 -7.39 9.80 -56.48
C SER A 125 -8.68 10.64 -56.40
N VAL A 126 -9.68 10.26 -55.61
CA VAL A 126 -11.00 10.94 -55.62
C VAL A 126 -11.11 12.09 -54.60
N LYS A 127 -10.14 12.28 -53.70
CA LYS A 127 -10.18 13.36 -52.67
C LYS A 127 -9.33 14.59 -53.01
N GLN A 128 -9.37 15.05 -54.25
CA GLN A 128 -8.81 16.36 -54.61
C GLN A 128 -9.81 17.16 -55.44
N GLU A 129 -10.99 17.40 -54.89
CA GLU A 129 -11.87 18.49 -55.34
C GLU A 129 -11.70 19.71 -54.44
N ALA A 130 -11.59 20.85 -55.11
CA ALA A 130 -11.09 22.12 -54.64
C ALA A 130 -11.86 22.69 -53.44
N ILE A 131 -11.11 23.14 -52.42
CA ILE A 131 -11.60 24.18 -51.51
C ILE A 131 -11.58 25.47 -52.32
N GLY A 132 -12.76 25.85 -52.85
CA GLY A 132 -13.00 27.14 -53.49
C GLY A 132 -12.67 28.28 -52.52
N HIS A 133 -11.82 29.19 -52.98
CA HIS A 133 -11.55 30.47 -52.36
C HIS A 133 -12.62 31.45 -52.87
N ASP A 134 -13.67 31.65 -52.08
CA ASP A 134 -14.65 32.71 -52.30
C ASP A 134 -14.21 33.97 -51.55
N GLY A 135 -14.18 35.10 -52.28
CA GLY A 135 -14.00 36.46 -51.76
C GLY A 135 -15.29 37.12 -51.34
#